data_AF-A0A4R4LWX5-F1
#
_entry.id   AF-A0A4R4LWX5-F1
#
_cell.length_a   1.000
_cell.length_b   1.000
_cell.length_c   1.000
_cell.angle_alpha   90.00
_cell.angle_beta   90.00
_cell.angle_gamma   90.00
#
_symmetry.space_group_name_H-M   'P 1'
#
loop_
_entity.id
_entity.type
_entity.pdbx_description
1 polymer ?
#
loop_
_entity_poly.entity_id
_entity_poly.type
_entity_poly.pdbx_seq_one_letter_code
_entity_poly.pdbx_strand_id
1 'polypeptide(L)'
;MGGTGKVPPMYSKRCSDCGEVKPATEFWKLNSSKDGLAYYCKACFGLRNGRSYRKKQAVLGNEPRAYRRHSDVPAGMKYCPRCREQKPVAEFGRNRSKKSGLAAYCRPCHTETGVENRRRNHGSERNYLLKLRYGVTEEEVERMIAEQGGICVICLRSEAKHVDHDHTTGLVRRILCFKCNGGLGQFEDDPERLRLAAEYLELDGSHARRLELETGARMFGGPERMRTDPGWRKRSESAASARHYHLRQKYGINDGDAGWMLEMQGGLCAVCFDFPARHVDHDHDSGAVRGIACHGCNTGMGQLCDDPVVLRRAADYLTGGLVVSVPAPEGGTRLSFTVPEVDPAGVPHGGWAAYWEADGRHRKANPHVGVVRTGPVWVE
;
A
#
# COMPACT_ATOMS: atom_id res chain seq x y z
N MET A 1 -8.44 -80.68 -11.22
CA MET A 1 -7.10 -80.20 -11.63
C MET A 1 -6.69 -79.10 -10.67
N GLY A 2 -5.86 -79.44 -9.69
CA GLY A 2 -5.45 -78.55 -8.61
C GLY A 2 -4.27 -77.69 -9.01
N GLY A 3 -4.41 -76.38 -8.88
CA GLY A 3 -3.31 -75.41 -8.91
C GLY A 3 -2.93 -75.06 -7.48
N THR A 4 -1.99 -75.79 -6.89
CA THR A 4 -1.38 -75.44 -5.60
C THR A 4 -0.41 -74.29 -5.82
N GLY A 5 -0.82 -73.07 -5.45
CA GLY A 5 0.07 -71.93 -5.34
C GLY A 5 1.18 -72.23 -4.33
N LYS A 6 2.42 -72.36 -4.81
CA LYS A 6 3.61 -72.52 -3.97
C LYS A 6 3.77 -71.26 -3.10
N VAL A 7 3.41 -71.36 -1.83
CA VAL A 7 3.85 -70.45 -0.78
C VAL A 7 5.39 -70.60 -0.69
N PRO A 8 6.20 -69.53 -0.87
CA PRO A 8 7.64 -69.65 -0.71
C PRO A 8 7.95 -70.00 0.76
N PRO A 9 8.91 -70.90 1.04
CA PRO A 9 9.25 -71.23 2.43
C PRO A 9 9.68 -69.94 3.13
N MET A 10 9.07 -69.64 4.27
CA MET A 10 9.41 -68.50 5.13
C MET A 10 10.82 -68.71 5.71
N TYR A 11 11.85 -68.50 4.90
CA TYR A 11 13.24 -68.55 5.34
C TYR A 11 13.46 -67.42 6.35
N SER A 12 13.88 -67.76 7.57
CA SER A 12 14.21 -66.80 8.63
C SER A 12 15.72 -66.74 8.84
N LYS A 13 16.25 -65.54 9.07
CA LYS A 13 17.68 -65.29 9.28
C LYS A 13 17.89 -64.56 10.60
N ARG A 14 18.95 -64.91 11.33
CA ARG A 14 19.40 -64.19 12.53
C ARG A 14 20.14 -62.92 12.12
N CYS A 15 19.71 -61.77 12.63
CA CYS A 15 20.41 -60.50 12.46
C CYS A 15 21.69 -60.47 13.30
N SER A 16 22.85 -60.15 12.70
CA SER A 16 24.11 -60.10 13.44
C SER A 16 24.29 -58.85 14.33
N ASP A 17 23.41 -57.85 14.20
CA ASP A 17 23.48 -56.62 15.03
C ASP A 17 22.58 -56.72 16.27
N CYS A 18 21.30 -57.10 16.10
CA CYS A 18 20.35 -57.20 17.20
C CYS A 18 20.14 -58.63 17.73
N GLY A 19 20.71 -59.65 17.09
CA GLY A 19 20.59 -61.05 17.50
C GLY A 19 19.23 -61.70 17.25
N GLU A 20 18.20 -60.96 16.86
CA GLU A 20 16.85 -61.47 16.61
C GLU A 20 16.76 -62.29 15.31
N VAL A 21 15.98 -63.37 15.32
CA VAL A 21 15.62 -64.15 14.13
C VAL A 21 14.40 -63.51 13.47
N LYS A 22 14.54 -63.10 12.21
CA LYS A 22 13.51 -62.38 11.45
C LYS A 22 13.26 -63.05 10.09
N PRO A 23 12.07 -62.89 9.49
CA PRO A 23 11.82 -63.41 8.16
C PRO A 23 12.74 -62.76 7.12
N ALA A 24 13.05 -63.46 6.03
CA ALA A 24 13.91 -62.99 4.94
C ALA A 24 13.50 -61.63 4.37
N THR A 25 12.21 -61.29 4.42
CA THR A 25 11.65 -59.99 4.01
C THR A 25 12.18 -58.82 4.83
N GLU A 26 12.70 -59.06 6.03
CA GLU A 26 13.31 -58.06 6.92
C GLU A 26 14.79 -57.81 6.61
N PHE A 27 15.36 -58.48 5.60
CA PHE A 27 16.74 -58.30 5.15
C PHE A 27 16.77 -57.73 3.72
N TRP A 28 17.83 -56.99 3.39
CA TRP A 28 18.08 -56.57 2.00
C TRP A 28 18.68 -57.74 1.21
N LYS A 29 18.41 -57.82 -0.09
CA LYS A 29 19.08 -58.80 -0.95
C LYS A 29 20.56 -58.43 -1.08
N LEU A 30 21.44 -59.40 -0.90
CA LEU A 30 22.88 -59.24 -1.03
C LEU A 30 23.44 -60.45 -1.77
N ASN A 31 23.62 -60.30 -3.09
CA ASN A 31 24.02 -61.40 -3.97
C ASN A 31 25.41 -61.99 -3.65
N SER A 32 26.25 -61.25 -2.92
CA SER A 32 27.57 -61.71 -2.48
C SER A 32 27.55 -62.57 -1.21
N SER A 33 26.40 -62.72 -0.56
CA SER A 33 26.26 -63.55 0.64
C SER A 33 25.79 -64.95 0.28
N LYS A 34 26.21 -65.96 1.06
CA LYS A 34 25.90 -67.38 0.82
C LYS A 34 24.39 -67.68 0.73
N ASP A 35 23.58 -66.94 1.46
CA ASP A 35 22.12 -67.09 1.52
C ASP A 35 21.37 -65.99 0.76
N GLY A 36 22.10 -65.13 0.02
CA GLY A 36 21.51 -64.04 -0.77
C GLY A 36 20.92 -62.89 0.06
N LEU A 37 21.11 -62.86 1.38
CA LEU A 37 20.55 -61.84 2.28
C LEU A 37 21.64 -61.09 3.06
N ALA A 38 21.43 -59.79 3.27
CA ALA A 38 22.30 -58.96 4.09
C ALA A 38 22.50 -59.52 5.51
N TYR A 39 23.64 -59.22 6.12
CA TYR A 39 23.96 -59.68 7.48
C TYR A 39 23.11 -59.01 8.57
N TYR A 40 22.63 -57.80 8.32
CA TYR A 40 21.84 -56.99 9.25
C TYR A 40 20.39 -56.85 8.76
N CYS A 41 19.42 -56.86 9.68
CA CYS A 41 18.04 -56.54 9.33
C CYS A 41 17.92 -55.07 8.89
N LYS A 42 16.87 -54.76 8.12
CA LYS A 42 16.60 -53.42 7.56
C LYS A 42 16.59 -52.32 8.63
N ALA A 43 16.08 -52.62 9.83
CA ALA A 43 16.08 -51.70 10.96
C ALA A 43 17.50 -51.38 11.44
N CYS A 44 18.30 -52.41 11.77
CA CYS A 44 19.71 -52.24 12.17
C CYS A 44 20.54 -51.54 11.11
N PHE A 45 20.32 -51.88 9.83
CA PHE A 45 20.95 -51.20 8.71
C PHE A 45 20.63 -49.70 8.69
N GLY A 46 19.37 -49.32 8.90
CA GLY A 46 18.97 -47.91 8.97
C GLY A 46 19.49 -47.16 10.19
N LEU A 47 19.56 -47.82 11.36
CA LEU A 47 20.23 -47.27 12.55
C LEU A 47 21.71 -46.98 12.27
N ARG A 48 22.39 -47.90 11.57
CA ARG A 48 23.79 -47.74 11.15
C ARG A 48 23.98 -46.58 10.16
N ASN A 49 23.14 -46.49 9.12
CA ASN A 49 23.19 -45.38 8.17
C ASN A 49 22.92 -44.02 8.84
N GLY A 50 22.11 -43.99 9.90
CA GLY A 50 21.84 -42.78 10.68
C GLY A 50 22.95 -42.37 11.66
N ARG A 51 24.03 -43.17 11.82
CA ARG A 51 25.06 -42.94 12.85
C ARG A 51 25.76 -41.58 12.71
N SER A 52 26.14 -41.22 11.49
CA SER A 52 26.79 -39.93 11.20
C SER A 52 25.86 -38.75 11.52
N TYR A 53 24.58 -38.84 11.13
CA TYR A 53 23.57 -37.84 11.46
C TYR A 53 23.41 -37.66 12.98
N ARG A 54 23.30 -38.75 13.74
CA ARG A 54 23.15 -38.69 15.21
C ARG A 54 24.38 -38.09 15.89
N LYS A 55 25.59 -38.45 15.43
CA LYS A 55 26.84 -37.83 15.90
C LYS A 55 26.80 -36.32 15.69
N LYS A 56 26.36 -35.86 14.51
CA LYS A 56 26.24 -34.44 14.19
C LYS A 56 25.19 -33.72 15.04
N GLN A 57 24.04 -34.35 15.33
CA GLN A 57 23.03 -33.77 16.21
C GLN A 57 23.52 -33.66 17.66
N ALA A 58 24.23 -34.66 18.17
CA ALA A 58 24.82 -34.62 19.51
C ALA A 58 25.83 -33.47 19.67
N VAL A 59 26.66 -33.21 18.65
CA VAL A 59 27.58 -32.05 18.62
C VAL A 59 26.81 -30.72 18.65
N LEU A 60 25.64 -30.66 18.02
CA LEU A 60 24.78 -29.48 18.01
C LEU A 60 23.89 -29.35 19.26
N GLY A 61 23.98 -30.29 20.22
CA GLY A 61 23.12 -30.32 21.40
C GLY A 61 21.65 -30.67 21.12
N ASN A 62 21.35 -31.20 19.93
CA ASN A 62 19.98 -31.51 19.51
C ASN A 62 19.64 -32.98 19.74
N GLU A 63 18.40 -33.26 20.18
CA GLU A 63 17.88 -34.63 20.20
C GLU A 63 17.73 -35.19 18.78
N PRO A 64 18.38 -36.31 18.45
CA PRO A 64 18.25 -36.91 17.13
C PRO A 64 16.85 -37.47 16.91
N ARG A 65 16.31 -37.25 15.71
CA ARG A 65 15.01 -37.81 15.35
C ARG A 65 15.04 -39.34 15.42
N ALA A 66 13.98 -39.91 16.00
CA ALA A 66 13.78 -41.35 16.04
C ALA A 66 13.83 -41.96 14.63
N TYR A 67 14.54 -43.08 14.49
CA TYR A 67 14.57 -43.82 13.24
C TYR A 67 13.18 -44.39 12.94
N ARG A 68 12.74 -44.24 11.70
CA ARG A 68 11.47 -44.78 11.20
C ARG A 68 11.68 -45.31 9.80
N ARG A 69 11.13 -46.49 9.49
CA ARG A 69 11.11 -47.01 8.13
C ARG A 69 9.96 -46.39 7.36
N HIS A 70 10.15 -46.17 6.07
CA HIS A 70 9.08 -45.68 5.20
C HIS A 70 7.87 -46.64 5.17
N SER A 71 8.11 -47.95 5.35
CA SER A 71 7.07 -48.98 5.47
C SER A 71 6.21 -48.87 6.73
N ASP A 72 6.67 -48.14 7.75
CA ASP A 72 5.94 -47.97 9.02
C ASP A 72 4.83 -46.90 8.90
N VAL A 73 4.68 -46.28 7.73
CA VAL A 73 3.60 -45.34 7.42
C VAL A 73 2.54 -46.10 6.60
N PRO A 74 1.29 -46.21 7.08
CA PRO A 74 0.22 -46.89 6.36
C PRO A 74 -0.01 -46.31 4.96
N ALA A 75 -0.54 -47.13 4.05
CA ALA A 75 -0.96 -46.66 2.74
C ALA A 75 -1.99 -45.52 2.88
N GLY A 76 -1.84 -44.46 2.08
CA GLY A 76 -2.69 -43.26 2.18
C GLY A 76 -2.33 -42.30 3.33
N MET A 77 -1.31 -42.61 4.14
CA MET A 77 -0.78 -41.71 5.17
C MET A 77 0.60 -41.15 4.77
N LYS A 78 0.95 -40.01 5.36
CA LYS A 78 2.27 -39.39 5.25
C LYS A 78 2.69 -38.84 6.61
N TYR A 79 3.99 -38.94 6.87
CA TYR A 79 4.57 -38.47 8.12
C TYR A 79 5.02 -37.01 8.02
N CYS A 80 4.54 -36.15 8.91
CA CYS A 80 5.00 -34.77 9.02
C CYS A 80 6.25 -34.70 9.93
N PRO A 81 7.41 -34.24 9.44
CA PRO A 81 8.64 -34.12 10.23
C PRO A 81 8.61 -32.99 11.27
N ARG A 82 7.67 -32.04 11.16
CA ARG A 82 7.58 -30.89 12.07
C ARG A 82 6.76 -31.22 13.32
N CYS A 83 5.48 -31.58 13.18
CA CYS A 83 4.66 -32.02 14.32
C CYS A 83 4.90 -33.46 14.76
N ARG A 84 5.69 -34.24 13.99
CA ARG A 84 6.02 -35.64 14.30
C ARG A 84 4.79 -36.57 14.36
N GLU A 85 3.76 -36.28 13.57
CA GLU A 85 2.55 -37.12 13.45
C GLU A 85 2.37 -37.74 12.04
N GLN A 86 1.68 -38.88 11.99
CA GLN A 86 1.20 -39.48 10.75
C GLN A 86 -0.19 -38.94 10.42
N LYS A 87 -0.37 -38.43 9.20
CA LYS A 87 -1.62 -37.79 8.77
C LYS A 87 -2.03 -38.27 7.38
N PRO A 88 -3.31 -38.24 7.02
CA PRO A 88 -3.77 -38.57 5.69
C PRO A 88 -3.05 -37.73 4.63
N VAL A 89 -2.75 -38.31 3.46
CA VAL A 89 -2.09 -37.58 2.36
C VAL A 89 -2.85 -36.32 1.93
N ALA A 90 -4.17 -36.27 2.15
CA ALA A 90 -5.02 -35.10 1.90
C ALA A 90 -4.67 -33.88 2.77
N GLU A 91 -4.09 -34.10 3.96
CA GLU A 91 -3.61 -33.03 4.86
C GLU A 91 -2.28 -32.41 4.41
N PHE A 92 -1.72 -32.85 3.28
CA PHE A 92 -0.49 -32.31 2.71
C PHE A 92 -0.79 -31.55 1.42
N GLY A 93 -0.09 -30.42 1.22
CA GLY A 93 -0.18 -29.67 -0.04
C GLY A 93 0.43 -30.44 -1.21
N ARG A 94 0.00 -30.14 -2.44
CA ARG A 94 0.63 -30.67 -3.65
C ARG A 94 1.98 -29.99 -3.89
N ASN A 95 3.00 -30.75 -4.24
CA ASN A 95 4.30 -30.21 -4.63
C ASN A 95 4.93 -31.09 -5.71
N ARG A 96 4.86 -30.62 -6.96
CA ARG A 96 5.34 -31.33 -8.15
C ARG A 96 6.87 -31.51 -8.19
N SER A 97 7.61 -30.68 -7.45
CA SER A 97 9.08 -30.79 -7.37
C SER A 97 9.56 -32.01 -6.56
N LYS A 98 8.68 -32.63 -5.76
CA LYS A 98 9.03 -33.79 -4.93
C LYS A 98 8.57 -35.08 -5.60
N LYS A 99 9.36 -36.15 -5.47
CA LYS A 99 9.03 -37.49 -6.01
C LYS A 99 7.67 -38.02 -5.52
N SER A 100 7.25 -37.67 -4.31
CA SER A 100 5.94 -38.06 -3.78
C SER A 100 4.78 -37.18 -4.26
N GLY A 101 5.01 -36.12 -5.04
CA GLY A 101 3.99 -35.15 -5.47
C GLY A 101 3.36 -34.31 -4.34
N LEU A 102 3.87 -34.44 -3.11
CA LEU A 102 3.32 -33.87 -1.88
C LEU A 102 4.38 -33.07 -1.12
N ALA A 103 3.94 -32.02 -0.44
CA ALA A 103 4.75 -31.19 0.45
C ALA A 103 5.35 -32.01 1.61
N ALA A 104 6.48 -31.53 2.15
CA ALA A 104 7.17 -32.20 3.25
C ALA A 104 6.38 -32.12 4.58
N TYR A 105 5.70 -30.99 4.83
CA TYR A 105 4.94 -30.71 6.05
C TYR A 105 3.43 -30.82 5.79
N CYS A 106 2.66 -31.18 6.82
CA CYS A 106 1.20 -31.05 6.78
C CYS A 106 0.81 -29.57 6.63
N ARG A 107 -0.40 -29.30 6.15
CA ARG A 107 -0.89 -27.92 5.90
C ARG A 107 -0.72 -26.97 7.10
N PRO A 108 -1.11 -27.34 8.35
CA PRO A 108 -0.90 -26.46 9.50
C PRO A 108 0.58 -26.12 9.72
N CYS A 109 1.44 -27.14 9.75
CA CYS A 109 2.88 -26.94 9.90
C CYS A 109 3.50 -26.15 8.73
N HIS A 110 2.96 -26.26 7.52
CA HIS A 110 3.43 -25.48 6.39
C HIS A 110 3.08 -24.00 6.55
N THR A 111 1.88 -23.69 7.05
CA THR A 111 1.45 -22.32 7.34
C THR A 111 2.35 -21.67 8.38
N GLU A 112 2.58 -22.31 9.52
CA GLU A 112 3.40 -21.67 10.57
C GLU A 112 4.87 -21.53 10.13
N THR A 113 5.43 -22.50 9.38
CA THR A 113 6.76 -22.33 8.78
C THR A 113 6.79 -21.18 7.78
N GLY A 114 5.72 -20.95 7.04
CA GLY A 114 5.58 -19.80 6.15
C GLY A 114 5.67 -18.48 6.91
N VAL A 115 4.97 -18.37 8.04
CA VAL A 115 5.01 -17.20 8.93
C VAL A 115 6.41 -17.02 9.53
N GLU A 116 7.01 -18.09 10.04
CA GLU A 116 8.36 -18.09 10.62
C GLU A 116 9.42 -17.66 9.60
N ASN A 117 9.36 -18.20 8.38
CA ASN A 117 10.27 -17.81 7.30
C ASN A 117 10.08 -16.34 6.90
N ARG A 118 8.83 -15.84 6.84
CA ARG A 118 8.58 -14.42 6.57
C ARG A 118 9.17 -13.53 7.66
N ARG A 119 8.97 -13.87 8.94
CA ARG A 119 9.57 -13.15 10.07
C ARG A 119 11.10 -13.21 10.05
N ARG A 120 11.69 -14.38 9.80
CA ARG A 120 13.16 -14.53 9.77
C ARG A 120 13.79 -13.76 8.60
N ASN A 121 13.17 -13.80 7.43
CA ASN A 121 13.76 -13.20 6.22
C ASN A 121 13.46 -11.69 6.10
N HIS A 122 12.34 -11.23 6.65
CA HIS A 122 11.89 -9.85 6.50
C HIS A 122 11.76 -9.08 7.82
N GLY A 123 11.97 -9.72 8.97
CA GLY A 123 11.83 -9.10 10.30
C GLY A 123 10.37 -8.97 10.72
N SER A 124 9.63 -8.09 10.04
CA SER A 124 8.23 -7.76 10.30
C SER A 124 7.35 -7.98 9.06
N GLU A 125 6.04 -8.14 9.27
CA GLU A 125 5.07 -8.16 8.16
C GLU A 125 5.05 -6.81 7.43
N ARG A 126 5.21 -5.71 8.17
CA ARG A 126 5.31 -4.36 7.61
C ARG A 126 6.50 -4.24 6.66
N ASN A 127 7.69 -4.63 7.10
CA ASN A 127 8.91 -4.60 6.28
C ASN A 127 8.80 -5.50 5.03
N TYR A 128 8.15 -6.67 5.14
CA TYR A 128 7.85 -7.51 3.98
C TYR A 128 6.97 -6.78 2.96
N LEU A 129 5.87 -6.16 3.40
CA LEU A 129 4.94 -5.45 2.52
C LEU A 129 5.54 -4.17 1.92
N LEU A 130 6.41 -3.47 2.65
CA LEU A 130 7.14 -2.31 2.16
C LEU A 130 8.10 -2.71 1.03
N LYS A 131 8.89 -3.76 1.24
CA LYS A 131 9.80 -4.31 0.22
C LYS A 131 9.04 -4.77 -1.03
N LEU A 132 7.90 -5.43 -0.84
CA LEU A 132 7.10 -5.96 -1.95
C LEU A 132 6.44 -4.84 -2.78
N ARG A 133 5.91 -3.79 -2.15
CA ARG A 133 5.13 -2.75 -2.83
C ARG A 133 5.98 -1.58 -3.31
N TYR A 134 6.99 -1.20 -2.55
CA TYR A 134 7.71 0.07 -2.72
C TYR A 134 9.22 -0.12 -2.83
N GLY A 135 9.73 -1.34 -2.70
CA GLY A 135 11.16 -1.62 -2.78
C GLY A 135 12.00 -1.05 -1.62
N VAL A 136 11.36 -0.53 -0.57
CA VAL A 136 12.05 0.06 0.60
C VAL A 136 11.86 -0.77 1.87
N THR A 137 12.80 -0.64 2.81
CA THR A 137 12.70 -1.26 4.13
C THR A 137 12.01 -0.36 5.16
N GLU A 138 11.61 -0.96 6.26
CA GLU A 138 11.08 -0.25 7.44
C GLU A 138 12.07 0.79 7.96
N GLU A 139 13.36 0.44 8.04
CA GLU A 139 14.44 1.33 8.47
C GLU A 139 14.68 2.49 7.50
N GLU A 140 14.51 2.26 6.19
CA GLU A 140 14.61 3.33 5.18
C GLU A 140 13.45 4.31 5.30
N VAL A 141 12.23 3.81 5.53
CA VAL A 141 11.06 4.66 5.78
C VAL A 141 11.23 5.48 7.05
N GLU A 142 11.73 4.89 8.14
CA GLU A 142 12.01 5.61 9.39
C GLU A 142 13.06 6.71 9.19
N ARG A 143 14.12 6.44 8.41
CA ARG A 143 15.12 7.44 8.04
C ARG A 143 14.50 8.60 7.25
N MET A 144 13.65 8.32 6.27
CA MET A 144 12.96 9.37 5.49
C MET A 144 12.04 10.23 6.38
N ILE A 145 11.34 9.62 7.34
CA ILE A 145 10.51 10.36 8.31
C ILE A 145 11.39 11.28 9.17
N ALA A 146 12.53 10.78 9.65
CA ALA A 146 13.47 11.56 10.46
C ALA A 146 14.07 12.73 9.67
N GLU A 147 14.50 12.51 8.41
CA GLU A 147 15.01 13.57 7.51
C GLU A 147 13.98 14.67 7.25
N GLN A 148 12.69 14.35 7.28
CA GLN A 148 11.59 15.31 7.13
C GLN A 148 11.25 16.04 8.45
N GLY A 149 11.88 15.71 9.58
CA GLY A 149 11.46 16.20 10.90
C GLY A 149 10.10 15.65 11.35
N GLY A 150 9.70 14.48 10.83
CA GLY A 150 8.43 13.81 11.18
C GLY A 150 7.17 14.40 10.52
N ILE A 151 7.28 15.48 9.76
CA ILE A 151 6.14 16.20 9.18
C ILE A 151 5.92 15.84 7.71
N CYS A 152 4.66 15.92 7.27
CA CYS A 152 4.34 15.88 5.85
C CYS A 152 4.91 17.11 5.14
N VAL A 153 5.80 16.88 4.17
CA VAL A 153 6.47 17.95 3.41
C VAL A 153 5.52 18.81 2.60
N ILE A 154 4.31 18.34 2.26
CA ILE A 154 3.33 19.14 1.50
C ILE A 154 2.60 20.12 2.41
N CYS A 155 1.95 19.66 3.49
CA CYS A 155 1.08 20.54 4.29
C CYS A 155 1.74 21.13 5.54
N LEU A 156 2.86 20.57 6.02
CA LEU A 156 3.55 20.98 7.26
C LEU A 156 2.67 20.95 8.53
N ARG A 157 1.50 20.31 8.49
CA ARG A 157 0.49 20.30 9.56
C ARG A 157 0.28 18.95 10.23
N SER A 158 0.69 17.86 9.58
CA SER A 158 0.38 16.50 10.01
C SER A 158 1.57 15.58 9.84
N GLU A 159 1.63 14.56 10.69
CA GLU A 159 2.70 13.56 10.69
C GLU A 159 2.80 12.81 9.35
N ALA A 160 4.03 12.57 8.93
CA ALA A 160 4.35 11.76 7.78
C ALA A 160 4.19 10.27 8.11
N LYS A 161 3.22 9.58 7.48
CA LYS A 161 2.87 8.18 7.77
C LYS A 161 2.75 7.28 6.54
N HIS A 162 2.55 7.84 5.36
CA HIS A 162 2.22 7.11 4.14
C HIS A 162 3.35 7.24 3.13
N VAL A 163 3.82 6.12 2.59
CA VAL A 163 4.83 6.10 1.52
C VAL A 163 4.17 6.58 0.25
N ASP A 164 4.60 7.74 -0.23
CA ASP A 164 4.23 8.27 -1.52
C ASP A 164 5.27 7.86 -2.57
N HIS A 165 4.79 7.50 -3.75
CA HIS A 165 5.62 7.01 -4.84
C HIS A 165 5.06 7.50 -6.17
N ASP A 166 5.95 7.64 -7.14
CA ASP A 166 5.57 7.97 -8.49
C ASP A 166 4.93 6.75 -9.18
N HIS A 167 3.70 6.90 -9.67
CA HIS A 167 2.94 5.81 -10.29
C HIS A 167 3.48 5.39 -11.67
N THR A 168 4.36 6.19 -12.29
CA THR A 168 4.98 5.86 -13.58
C THR A 168 6.24 5.01 -13.39
N THR A 169 7.09 5.38 -12.44
CA THR A 169 8.41 4.78 -12.20
C THR A 169 8.43 3.79 -11.03
N GLY A 170 7.43 3.86 -10.15
CA GLY A 170 7.38 3.11 -8.89
C GLY A 170 8.36 3.62 -7.83
N LEU A 171 9.10 4.70 -8.10
CA LEU A 171 10.10 5.24 -7.18
C LEU A 171 9.43 5.99 -6.04
N VAL A 172 9.86 5.68 -4.81
CA VAL A 172 9.40 6.38 -3.60
C VAL A 172 9.88 7.83 -3.65
N ARG A 173 8.94 8.77 -3.53
CA ARG A 173 9.22 10.21 -3.45
C ARG A 173 9.53 10.60 -2.01
N ARG A 174 8.50 10.60 -1.14
CA ARG A 174 8.60 10.97 0.29
C ARG A 174 7.54 10.29 1.14
N ILE A 175 7.54 10.55 2.44
CA ILE A 175 6.50 10.11 3.36
C ILE A 175 5.52 11.27 3.60
N LEU A 176 4.24 11.06 3.30
CA LEU A 176 3.19 12.07 3.38
C LEU A 176 2.17 11.74 4.49
N CYS A 177 1.32 12.70 4.82
CA CYS A 177 0.13 12.43 5.61
C CYS A 177 -0.95 11.75 4.74
N PHE A 178 -1.91 11.07 5.37
CA PHE A 178 -2.98 10.37 4.66
C PHE A 178 -3.76 11.27 3.70
N LYS A 179 -4.06 12.50 4.15
CA LYS A 179 -4.85 13.47 3.39
C LYS A 179 -4.13 13.97 2.15
N CYS A 180 -2.88 14.40 2.27
CA CYS A 180 -2.11 14.86 1.12
C CYS A 180 -1.86 13.74 0.11
N ASN A 181 -1.51 12.52 0.57
CA ASN A 181 -1.35 11.37 -0.30
C ASN A 181 -2.64 11.03 -1.05
N GLY A 182 -3.78 11.04 -0.36
CA GLY A 182 -5.09 10.86 -1.00
C GLY A 182 -5.40 11.97 -2.00
N GLY A 183 -5.10 13.23 -1.63
CA GLY A 183 -5.37 14.40 -2.44
C GLY A 183 -4.62 14.37 -3.77
N LEU A 184 -3.34 14.01 -3.76
CA LEU A 184 -2.57 13.80 -4.99
C LEU A 184 -3.26 12.78 -5.92
N GLY A 185 -3.70 11.65 -5.37
CA GLY A 185 -4.44 10.63 -6.12
C GLY A 185 -5.79 11.12 -6.67
N GLN A 186 -6.51 11.99 -5.96
CA GLN A 186 -7.78 12.57 -6.46
C GLN A 186 -7.58 13.51 -7.65
N PHE A 187 -6.39 14.10 -7.76
CA PHE A 187 -5.97 14.91 -8.91
C PHE A 187 -5.21 14.09 -9.96
N GLU A 188 -5.19 12.76 -9.85
CA GLU A 188 -4.48 11.84 -10.76
C GLU A 188 -2.97 12.15 -10.87
N ASP A 189 -2.36 12.64 -9.79
CA ASP A 189 -0.96 13.09 -9.76
C ASP A 189 -0.63 14.13 -10.86
N ASP A 190 -1.62 14.93 -11.27
CA ASP A 190 -1.46 15.98 -12.27
C ASP A 190 -1.15 17.34 -11.59
N PRO A 191 0.07 17.88 -11.75
CA PRO A 191 0.45 19.16 -11.17
C PRO A 191 -0.33 20.35 -11.75
N GLU A 192 -0.76 20.30 -13.01
CA GLU A 192 -1.52 21.39 -13.63
C GLU A 192 -2.95 21.45 -13.07
N ARG A 193 -3.60 20.29 -12.86
CA ARG A 193 -4.91 20.26 -12.21
C ARG A 193 -4.87 20.77 -10.77
N LEU A 194 -3.79 20.51 -10.04
CA LEU A 194 -3.57 21.08 -8.70
C LEU A 194 -3.41 22.60 -8.74
N ARG A 195 -2.70 23.14 -9.74
CA ARG A 195 -2.57 24.60 -9.95
C ARG A 195 -3.90 25.25 -10.32
N LEU A 196 -4.66 24.65 -11.24
CA LEU A 196 -6.01 25.08 -11.60
C LEU A 196 -6.95 25.09 -10.39
N ALA A 197 -6.86 24.08 -9.52
CA ALA A 197 -7.62 24.06 -8.28
C ALA A 197 -7.25 25.20 -7.33
N ALA A 198 -5.96 25.54 -7.22
CA ALA A 198 -5.54 26.69 -6.41
C ALA A 198 -6.12 28.01 -6.96
N GLU A 199 -6.03 28.22 -8.28
CA GLU A 199 -6.61 29.40 -8.95
C GLU A 199 -8.13 29.47 -8.82
N TYR A 200 -8.79 28.31 -8.86
CA TYR A 200 -10.23 28.19 -8.67
C TYR A 200 -10.65 28.61 -7.25
N LEU A 201 -9.95 28.15 -6.22
CA LEU A 201 -10.22 28.53 -4.83
C LEU A 201 -10.00 30.03 -4.56
N GLU A 202 -9.03 30.65 -5.23
CA GLU A 202 -8.74 32.09 -5.13
C GLU A 202 -9.62 32.95 -6.03
N LEU A 203 -10.49 32.34 -6.84
CA LEU A 203 -11.36 33.03 -7.79
C LEU A 203 -10.60 33.79 -8.90
N ASP A 204 -9.40 33.33 -9.26
CA ASP A 204 -8.57 33.95 -10.30
C ASP A 204 -8.57 33.20 -11.64
N GLY A 205 -9.13 31.99 -11.64
CA GLY A 205 -9.29 31.14 -12.82
C GLY A 205 -10.35 31.62 -13.83
N SER A 206 -10.38 30.97 -15.00
CA SER A 206 -11.29 31.28 -16.11
C SER A 206 -12.78 31.17 -15.72
N HIS A 207 -13.12 30.23 -14.84
CA HIS A 207 -14.48 30.02 -14.37
C HIS A 207 -15.03 31.22 -13.58
N ALA A 208 -14.25 31.74 -12.62
CA ALA A 208 -14.66 32.89 -11.82
C ALA A 208 -14.88 34.13 -12.69
N ARG A 209 -14.02 34.34 -13.71
CA ARG A 209 -14.17 35.43 -14.69
C ARG A 209 -15.43 35.25 -15.55
N ARG A 210 -15.73 34.03 -15.98
CA ARG A 210 -16.98 33.72 -16.69
C ARG A 210 -18.19 34.09 -15.84
N LEU A 211 -18.19 33.69 -14.57
CA LEU A 211 -19.28 33.98 -13.64
C LEU A 211 -19.44 35.49 -13.41
N GLU A 212 -18.32 36.23 -13.31
CA GLU A 212 -18.31 37.69 -13.19
C GLU A 212 -18.91 38.37 -14.42
N LEU A 213 -18.63 37.90 -15.63
CA LEU A 213 -19.25 38.43 -16.85
C LEU A 213 -20.76 38.20 -16.91
N GLU A 214 -21.23 37.05 -16.43
CA GLU A 214 -22.65 36.66 -16.50
C GLU A 214 -23.48 37.27 -15.35
N THR A 215 -22.86 37.49 -14.18
CA THR A 215 -23.59 37.85 -12.94
C THR A 215 -23.10 39.13 -12.27
N GLY A 216 -21.97 39.69 -12.69
CA GLY A 216 -21.29 40.79 -12.01
C GLY A 216 -20.51 40.37 -10.76
N ALA A 217 -20.43 39.08 -10.43
CA ALA A 217 -19.73 38.56 -9.26
C ALA A 217 -18.94 37.27 -9.57
N ARG A 218 -17.82 37.07 -8.88
CA ARG A 218 -16.95 35.88 -9.04
C ARG A 218 -17.45 34.63 -8.30
N MET A 219 -18.51 34.76 -7.52
CA MET A 219 -19.22 33.66 -6.84
C MET A 219 -20.72 33.93 -6.91
N PHE A 220 -21.52 32.88 -6.78
CA PHE A 220 -22.98 32.97 -6.92
C PHE A 220 -23.70 32.44 -5.67
N GLY A 221 -24.82 33.06 -5.32
CA GLY A 221 -25.66 32.62 -4.20
C GLY A 221 -25.10 33.00 -2.83
N GLY A 222 -25.03 32.04 -1.93
CA GLY A 222 -24.72 32.21 -0.51
C GLY A 222 -25.96 32.36 0.38
N PRO A 223 -25.89 31.98 1.67
CA PRO A 223 -27.02 32.08 2.60
C PRO A 223 -27.60 33.49 2.74
N GLU A 224 -26.80 34.53 2.48
CA GLU A 224 -27.26 35.91 2.52
C GLU A 224 -28.29 36.24 1.43
N ARG A 225 -28.18 35.60 0.26
CA ARG A 225 -29.14 35.78 -0.84
C ARG A 225 -30.58 35.47 -0.42
N MET A 226 -30.79 34.48 0.45
CA MET A 226 -32.11 34.16 1.02
C MET A 226 -32.72 35.36 1.76
N ARG A 227 -31.89 36.21 2.38
CA ARG A 227 -32.33 37.39 3.12
C ARG A 227 -32.60 38.57 2.20
N THR A 228 -31.78 38.75 1.17
CA THR A 228 -31.74 39.97 0.33
C THR A 228 -32.59 39.88 -0.94
N ASP A 229 -32.87 38.68 -1.47
CA ASP A 229 -33.68 38.48 -2.68
C ASP A 229 -35.18 38.23 -2.33
N PRO A 230 -36.08 39.21 -2.58
CA PRO A 230 -37.50 39.06 -2.25
C PRO A 230 -38.21 37.99 -3.09
N GLY A 231 -37.73 37.73 -4.31
CA GLY A 231 -38.25 36.69 -5.20
C GLY A 231 -37.96 35.29 -4.65
N TRP A 232 -36.85 35.15 -3.91
CA TRP A 232 -36.46 33.91 -3.28
C TRP A 232 -37.34 33.53 -2.08
N ARG A 233 -37.98 34.49 -1.40
CA ARG A 233 -38.88 34.22 -0.26
C ARG A 233 -40.21 33.56 -0.66
N LYS A 234 -40.61 33.65 -1.93
CA LYS A 234 -41.85 33.02 -2.41
C LYS A 234 -41.66 31.50 -2.42
N ARG A 235 -42.55 30.76 -1.73
CA ARG A 235 -42.60 29.29 -1.82
C ARG A 235 -42.94 28.92 -3.27
N SER A 236 -42.15 28.05 -3.87
CA SER A 236 -42.44 27.52 -5.20
C SER A 236 -43.72 26.68 -5.13
N GLU A 237 -44.62 26.84 -6.11
CA GLU A 237 -45.89 26.10 -6.19
C GLU A 237 -45.71 24.62 -6.58
N SER A 238 -44.52 24.21 -7.04
CA SER A 238 -44.20 22.85 -7.46
C SER A 238 -43.64 21.97 -6.33
N ALA A 239 -43.81 20.66 -6.46
CA ALA A 239 -43.26 19.66 -5.55
C ALA A 239 -41.72 19.66 -5.60
N ALA A 240 -41.10 20.44 -4.72
CA ALA A 240 -39.66 20.58 -4.63
C ALA A 240 -39.01 19.31 -4.04
N SER A 241 -37.91 18.85 -4.65
CA SER A 241 -37.16 17.68 -4.21
C SER A 241 -36.40 17.95 -2.89
N ALA A 242 -36.00 16.91 -2.16
CA ALA A 242 -35.14 17.08 -0.98
C ALA A 242 -33.81 17.80 -1.33
N ARG A 243 -33.28 17.57 -2.54
CA ARG A 243 -32.12 18.27 -3.08
C ARG A 243 -32.37 19.77 -3.24
N HIS A 244 -33.54 20.16 -3.76
CA HIS A 244 -33.94 21.55 -3.89
C HIS A 244 -33.83 22.31 -2.56
N TYR A 245 -34.40 21.74 -1.49
CA TYR A 245 -34.38 22.36 -0.17
C TYR A 245 -32.97 22.40 0.43
N HIS A 246 -32.18 21.34 0.23
CA HIS A 246 -30.79 21.30 0.71
C HIS A 246 -29.94 22.40 0.07
N LEU A 247 -29.96 22.50 -1.26
CA LEU A 247 -29.22 23.52 -2.00
C LEU A 247 -29.61 24.93 -1.57
N ARG A 248 -30.91 25.14 -1.37
CA ARG A 248 -31.47 26.43 -0.97
C ARG A 248 -31.01 26.86 0.41
N GLN A 249 -31.08 25.96 1.39
CA GLN A 249 -30.70 26.27 2.77
C GLN A 249 -29.19 26.45 2.94
N LYS A 250 -28.39 25.64 2.24
CA LYS A 250 -26.95 25.61 2.43
C LYS A 250 -26.19 26.61 1.57
N TYR A 251 -26.61 26.79 0.32
CA TYR A 251 -25.85 27.52 -0.70
C TYR A 251 -26.58 28.73 -1.27
N GLY A 252 -27.84 28.97 -0.88
CA GLY A 252 -28.64 30.06 -1.44
C GLY A 252 -28.96 29.91 -2.93
N ILE A 253 -28.82 28.70 -3.49
CA ILE A 253 -29.13 28.38 -4.88
C ILE A 253 -30.24 27.33 -4.96
N ASN A 254 -30.97 27.28 -6.07
CA ASN A 254 -31.96 26.24 -6.35
C ASN A 254 -31.50 25.28 -7.48
N ASP A 255 -32.32 24.28 -7.82
CA ASP A 255 -31.98 23.32 -8.89
C ASP A 255 -31.81 23.98 -10.28
N GLY A 256 -32.58 25.03 -10.57
CA GLY A 256 -32.47 25.81 -11.80
C GLY A 256 -31.20 26.65 -11.83
N ASP A 257 -30.85 27.29 -10.71
CA ASP A 257 -29.57 28.01 -10.55
C ASP A 257 -28.38 27.04 -10.80
N ALA A 258 -28.42 25.85 -10.20
CA ALA A 258 -27.40 24.82 -10.43
C ALA A 258 -27.38 24.32 -11.88
N GLY A 259 -28.56 24.17 -12.51
CA GLY A 259 -28.66 23.80 -13.93
C GLY A 259 -28.02 24.85 -14.85
N TRP A 260 -28.32 26.12 -14.61
CA TRP A 260 -27.74 27.25 -15.34
C TRP A 260 -26.21 27.32 -15.18
N MET A 261 -25.68 27.16 -13.96
CA MET A 261 -24.23 27.10 -13.73
C MET A 261 -23.58 25.93 -14.48
N LEU A 262 -24.26 24.77 -14.53
CA LEU A 262 -23.77 23.60 -15.25
C LEU A 262 -23.75 23.84 -16.77
N GLU A 263 -24.79 24.46 -17.32
CA GLU A 263 -24.87 24.84 -18.73
C GLU A 263 -23.79 25.86 -19.11
N MET A 264 -23.58 26.88 -18.26
CA MET A 264 -22.50 27.86 -18.42
C MET A 264 -21.11 27.19 -18.47
N GLN A 265 -20.93 26.11 -17.71
CA GLN A 265 -19.71 25.29 -17.71
C GLN A 265 -19.64 24.27 -18.86
N GLY A 266 -20.62 24.22 -19.75
CA GLY A 266 -20.69 23.21 -20.82
C GLY A 266 -20.85 21.78 -20.29
N GLY A 267 -21.36 21.60 -19.07
CA GLY A 267 -21.49 20.29 -18.41
C GLY A 267 -20.22 19.75 -17.76
N LEU A 268 -19.12 20.49 -17.81
CA LEU A 268 -17.78 20.05 -17.36
C LEU A 268 -17.38 20.68 -16.04
N CYS A 269 -16.40 20.07 -15.37
CA CYS A 269 -15.83 20.52 -14.11
C CYS A 269 -15.31 21.95 -14.20
N ALA A 270 -15.70 22.81 -13.25
CA ALA A 270 -15.23 24.19 -13.15
C ALA A 270 -13.71 24.32 -12.87
N VAL A 271 -13.08 23.24 -12.40
CA VAL A 271 -11.66 23.20 -12.04
C VAL A 271 -10.81 22.64 -13.18
N CYS A 272 -11.05 21.38 -13.57
CA CYS A 272 -10.19 20.70 -14.54
C CYS A 272 -10.73 20.71 -15.97
N PHE A 273 -12.01 21.03 -16.18
CA PHE A 273 -12.68 20.99 -17.50
C PHE A 273 -12.67 19.63 -18.22
N ASP A 274 -12.09 18.57 -17.64
CA ASP A 274 -11.97 17.26 -18.28
C ASP A 274 -13.11 16.30 -17.97
N PHE A 275 -13.76 16.46 -16.81
CA PHE A 275 -14.73 15.51 -16.29
C PHE A 275 -16.13 16.12 -16.11
N PRO A 276 -17.20 15.32 -16.17
CA PRO A 276 -18.55 15.80 -15.89
C PRO A 276 -18.66 16.43 -14.49
N ALA A 277 -19.19 17.65 -14.44
CA ALA A 277 -19.48 18.37 -13.21
C ALA A 277 -20.68 17.75 -12.49
N ARG A 278 -20.55 17.49 -11.19
CA ARG A 278 -21.59 16.81 -10.39
C ARG A 278 -21.79 17.37 -8.98
N HIS A 279 -20.81 18.09 -8.44
CA HIS A 279 -20.81 18.57 -7.06
C HIS A 279 -20.82 20.09 -7.05
N VAL A 280 -21.79 20.68 -6.35
CA VAL A 280 -21.82 22.13 -6.09
C VAL A 280 -20.71 22.43 -5.09
N ASP A 281 -19.67 23.09 -5.57
CA ASP A 281 -18.55 23.52 -4.77
C ASP A 281 -18.79 24.94 -4.25
N HIS A 282 -18.35 25.20 -3.03
CA HIS A 282 -18.68 26.43 -2.32
C HIS A 282 -17.51 26.89 -1.47
N ASP A 283 -17.49 28.19 -1.25
CA ASP A 283 -16.65 28.80 -0.27
C ASP A 283 -17.14 28.49 1.14
N HIS A 284 -16.25 28.00 2.01
CA HIS A 284 -16.61 27.54 3.35
C HIS A 284 -16.83 28.69 4.34
N ASP A 285 -16.37 29.91 4.02
CA ASP A 285 -16.57 31.09 4.88
C ASP A 285 -17.89 31.80 4.56
N SER A 286 -18.15 32.05 3.28
CA SER A 286 -19.34 32.77 2.81
C SER A 286 -20.53 31.86 2.48
N GLY A 287 -20.28 30.57 2.22
CA GLY A 287 -21.27 29.63 1.68
C GLY A 287 -21.66 29.93 0.22
N ALA A 288 -21.02 30.90 -0.42
CA ALA A 288 -21.26 31.23 -1.83
C ALA A 288 -20.70 30.13 -2.74
N VAL A 289 -21.41 29.85 -3.82
CA VAL A 289 -21.03 28.82 -4.78
C VAL A 289 -19.96 29.36 -5.70
N ARG A 290 -18.83 28.66 -5.76
CA ARG A 290 -17.74 28.98 -6.67
C ARG A 290 -18.00 28.41 -8.06
N GLY A 291 -18.59 27.21 -8.13
CA GLY A 291 -18.84 26.48 -9.37
C GLY A 291 -19.36 25.06 -9.12
N ILE A 292 -19.44 24.25 -10.18
CA ILE A 292 -19.76 22.83 -10.10
C ILE A 292 -18.53 22.01 -10.49
N ALA A 293 -17.99 21.25 -9.54
CA ALA A 293 -16.81 20.43 -9.72
C ALA A 293 -17.15 18.95 -10.01
N CYS A 294 -16.20 18.22 -10.59
CA CYS A 294 -16.25 16.76 -10.62
C CYS A 294 -15.97 16.20 -9.23
N HIS A 295 -16.23 14.89 -9.04
CA HIS A 295 -15.99 14.24 -7.74
C HIS A 295 -14.52 14.34 -7.31
N GLY A 296 -13.58 14.05 -8.22
CA GLY A 296 -12.14 14.07 -7.94
C GLY A 296 -11.66 15.45 -7.48
N CYS A 297 -11.92 16.51 -8.26
CA CYS A 297 -11.51 17.87 -7.87
C CYS A 297 -12.16 18.33 -6.56
N ASN A 298 -13.47 18.11 -6.37
CA ASN A 298 -14.16 18.52 -5.15
C ASN A 298 -13.59 17.80 -3.90
N THR A 299 -13.44 16.47 -3.98
CA THR A 299 -12.89 15.69 -2.87
C THR A 299 -11.40 15.96 -2.66
N GLY A 300 -10.65 16.16 -3.74
CA GLY A 300 -9.22 16.48 -3.72
C GLY A 300 -8.93 17.82 -3.04
N MET A 301 -9.67 18.88 -3.40
CA MET A 301 -9.57 20.19 -2.72
C MET A 301 -9.85 20.04 -1.22
N GLY A 302 -10.92 19.34 -0.84
CA GLY A 302 -11.23 19.10 0.57
C GLY A 302 -10.18 18.26 1.30
N GLN A 303 -9.56 17.27 0.64
CA GLN A 303 -8.43 16.51 1.22
C GLN A 303 -7.19 17.38 1.40
N LEU A 304 -6.98 18.36 0.53
CA LEU A 304 -5.92 19.37 0.63
C LEU A 304 -6.38 20.60 1.43
N CYS A 305 -7.43 20.45 2.23
CA CYS A 305 -7.96 21.43 3.17
C CYS A 305 -8.43 22.75 2.52
N ASP A 306 -8.87 22.71 1.27
CA ASP A 306 -9.35 23.87 0.51
C ASP A 306 -8.36 25.05 0.57
N ASP A 307 -7.07 24.71 0.53
CA ASP A 307 -5.97 25.65 0.74
C ASP A 307 -5.12 25.78 -0.54
N PRO A 308 -5.15 26.94 -1.22
CA PRO A 308 -4.37 27.19 -2.43
C PRO A 308 -2.86 26.96 -2.24
N VAL A 309 -2.32 27.23 -1.05
CA VAL A 309 -0.89 27.02 -0.77
C VAL A 309 -0.58 25.53 -0.70
N VAL A 310 -1.45 24.70 -0.10
CA VAL A 310 -1.29 23.24 -0.07
C VAL A 310 -1.32 22.68 -1.48
N LEU A 311 -2.26 23.14 -2.31
CA LEU A 311 -2.39 22.72 -3.71
C LEU A 311 -1.15 23.06 -4.55
N ARG A 312 -0.63 24.28 -4.45
CA ARG A 312 0.61 24.68 -5.15
C ARG A 312 1.82 23.88 -4.65
N ARG A 313 1.95 23.66 -3.34
CA ARG A 313 3.01 22.82 -2.78
C ARG A 313 2.90 21.37 -3.27
N ALA A 314 1.68 20.83 -3.37
CA ALA A 314 1.43 19.52 -3.93
C ALA A 314 1.84 19.43 -5.41
N ALA A 315 1.56 20.45 -6.22
CA ALA A 315 2.01 20.51 -7.61
C ALA A 315 3.55 20.52 -7.69
N ASP A 316 4.21 21.34 -6.88
CA ASP A 316 5.66 21.43 -6.85
C ASP A 316 6.33 20.16 -6.31
N TYR A 317 5.63 19.44 -5.43
CA TYR A 317 6.08 18.15 -4.95
C TYR A 317 6.13 17.13 -6.09
N LEU A 318 5.10 17.08 -6.93
CA LEU A 318 5.03 16.18 -8.08
C LEU A 318 6.07 16.53 -9.15
N THR A 319 6.35 17.82 -9.37
CA THR A 319 7.39 18.25 -10.32
C THR A 319 8.81 18.18 -9.76
N GLY A 320 8.97 17.78 -8.49
CA GLY A 320 10.26 17.70 -7.81
C GLY A 320 10.85 19.04 -7.38
N GLY A 321 10.13 20.15 -7.56
CA GLY A 321 10.55 21.49 -7.17
C GLY A 321 10.35 21.82 -5.68
N LEU A 322 9.52 21.06 -4.96
CA LEU A 322 9.25 21.35 -3.55
C LEU A 322 10.38 20.92 -2.62
N VAL A 323 10.85 19.67 -2.76
CA VAL A 323 11.81 19.08 -1.82
C VAL A 323 13.18 19.04 -2.48
N VAL A 324 14.09 19.88 -2.00
CA VAL A 324 15.44 20.03 -2.55
C VAL A 324 16.50 19.65 -1.51
N SER A 325 17.68 19.26 -1.99
CA SER A 325 18.85 19.03 -1.14
C SER A 325 19.71 20.30 -1.11
N VAL A 326 20.02 20.79 0.09
CA VAL A 326 20.86 21.97 0.32
C VAL A 326 22.10 21.61 1.15
N PRO A 327 23.22 22.36 1.05
CA PRO A 327 24.40 22.12 1.89
C PRO A 327 24.07 22.25 3.38
N ALA A 328 24.56 21.30 4.18
CA ALA A 328 24.43 21.37 5.64
C ALA A 328 25.57 22.21 6.25
N PRO A 329 25.32 23.00 7.32
CA PRO A 329 26.35 23.83 7.95
C PRO A 329 27.57 23.04 8.44
N GLU A 330 27.38 21.80 8.88
CA GLU A 330 28.43 20.92 9.39
C GLU A 330 29.08 20.03 8.31
N GLY A 331 28.75 20.27 7.03
CA GLY A 331 29.18 19.45 5.89
C GLY A 331 28.16 18.39 5.49
N GLY A 332 28.13 18.04 4.20
CA GLY A 332 27.12 17.15 3.61
C GLY A 332 25.89 17.91 3.08
N THR A 333 24.77 17.20 2.94
CA THR A 333 23.50 17.75 2.44
C THR A 333 22.35 17.45 3.38
N ARG A 334 21.38 18.35 3.46
CA ARG A 334 20.11 18.19 4.18
C ARG A 334 18.93 18.56 3.30
N LEU A 335 17.73 18.19 3.73
CA LEU A 335 16.51 18.56 3.03
C LEU A 335 16.14 20.02 3.31
N SER A 336 15.54 20.65 2.30
CA SER A 336 14.76 21.87 2.45
C SER A 336 13.50 21.79 1.60
N PHE A 337 12.40 22.31 2.14
CA PHE A 337 11.10 22.28 1.47
C PHE A 337 10.17 23.46 1.83
N THR A 338 10.75 24.54 2.35
CA THR A 338 10.03 25.79 2.64
C THR A 338 10.79 26.99 2.11
N VAL A 339 10.07 28.08 1.89
CA VAL A 339 10.65 29.40 1.63
C VAL A 339 10.12 30.39 2.67
N PRO A 340 10.95 30.94 3.58
CA PRO A 340 12.38 30.76 3.66
C PRO A 340 12.78 29.34 4.04
N GLU A 341 13.99 29.02 3.61
CA GLU A 341 14.70 27.77 3.85
C GLU A 341 14.86 27.53 5.36
N VAL A 342 14.57 26.31 5.82
CA VAL A 342 14.81 25.88 7.21
C VAL A 342 15.34 24.45 7.25
N ASP A 343 16.23 24.16 8.20
CA ASP A 343 16.60 22.79 8.56
C ASP A 343 15.44 22.09 9.28
N PRO A 344 14.84 21.04 8.70
CA PRO A 344 13.74 20.31 9.34
C PRO A 344 14.11 19.72 10.69
N ALA A 345 15.39 19.37 10.92
CA ALA A 345 15.85 18.82 12.19
C ALA A 345 15.84 19.85 13.33
N GLY A 346 15.91 21.15 12.99
CA GLY A 346 15.88 22.26 13.95
C GLY A 346 14.48 22.74 14.32
N VAL A 347 13.44 22.28 13.62
CA VAL A 347 12.06 22.72 13.88
C VAL A 347 11.44 21.81 14.95
N PRO A 348 11.06 22.35 16.13
CA PRO A 348 10.44 21.54 17.17
C PRO A 348 9.07 21.05 16.71
N HIS A 349 8.58 19.97 17.31
CA HIS A 349 7.23 19.46 17.01
C HIS A 349 6.18 20.56 17.25
N GLY A 350 5.38 20.86 16.23
CA GLY A 350 4.41 21.97 16.24
C GLY A 350 4.98 23.35 15.86
N GLY A 351 6.29 23.49 15.64
CA GLY A 351 6.95 24.73 15.23
C GLY A 351 6.79 25.11 13.76
N TRP A 352 6.06 24.32 12.98
CA TRP A 352 5.94 24.48 11.52
C TRP A 352 5.00 25.60 11.07
N ALA A 353 4.14 26.11 11.95
CA ALA A 353 3.13 27.11 11.59
C ALA A 353 3.73 28.40 11.03
N ALA A 354 4.81 28.92 11.63
CA ALA A 354 5.46 30.14 11.15
C ALA A 354 6.08 29.96 9.75
N TYR A 355 6.68 28.80 9.49
CA TYR A 355 7.25 28.46 8.18
C TYR A 355 6.16 28.25 7.13
N TRP A 356 5.05 27.62 7.51
CA TRP A 356 3.87 27.50 6.66
C TRP A 356 3.35 28.86 6.21
N GLU A 357 3.16 29.80 7.14
CA GLU A 357 2.66 31.13 6.82
C GLU A 357 3.65 31.93 5.96
N ALA A 358 4.96 31.84 6.26
CA ALA A 358 5.99 32.52 5.48
C ALA A 358 6.07 31.98 4.04
N ASP A 359 6.01 30.66 3.89
CA ASP A 359 5.99 30.00 2.58
C ASP A 359 4.72 30.31 1.79
N GLY A 360 3.57 30.33 2.45
CA GLY A 360 2.31 30.77 1.84
C GLY A 360 2.38 32.21 1.33
N ARG A 361 2.89 33.15 2.15
CA ARG A 361 3.11 34.55 1.71
C ARG A 361 4.07 34.63 0.53
N HIS A 362 5.17 33.88 0.56
CA HIS A 362 6.15 33.85 -0.52
C HIS A 362 5.53 33.34 -1.84
N ARG A 363 4.83 32.21 -1.81
CA ARG A 363 4.18 31.61 -2.98
C ARG A 363 3.04 32.46 -3.53
N LYS A 364 2.31 33.16 -2.67
CA LYS A 364 1.29 34.12 -3.10
C LYS A 364 1.91 35.32 -3.81
N ALA A 365 3.03 35.84 -3.30
CA ALA A 365 3.77 36.92 -3.95
C ALA A 365 4.48 36.48 -5.23
N ASN A 366 4.74 35.18 -5.40
CA ASN A 366 5.48 34.63 -6.54
C ASN A 366 4.72 33.44 -7.17
N PRO A 367 3.63 33.68 -7.93
CA PRO A 367 2.80 32.62 -8.51
C PRO A 367 3.54 31.70 -9.49
N HIS A 368 4.70 32.12 -9.99
CA HIS A 368 5.55 31.35 -10.89
C HIS A 368 6.50 30.38 -10.18
N VAL A 369 6.60 30.42 -8.85
CA VAL A 369 7.42 29.47 -8.07
C VAL A 369 6.95 28.04 -8.35
N GLY A 370 7.88 27.20 -8.78
CA GLY A 370 7.65 25.78 -9.08
C GLY A 370 6.88 25.49 -10.38
N VAL A 371 6.43 26.52 -11.10
CA VAL A 371 5.84 26.38 -12.44
C VAL A 371 6.95 26.17 -13.46
N VAL A 372 7.12 24.93 -13.91
CA VAL A 372 7.94 24.64 -15.09
C VAL A 372 7.14 25.03 -16.32
N ARG A 373 7.27 26.28 -16.79
CA ARG A 373 6.70 26.71 -18.07
C ARG A 373 7.42 25.97 -19.20
N THR A 374 6.93 24.79 -19.58
CA THR A 374 7.27 24.13 -20.84
C THR A 374 6.17 24.43 -21.86
N GLY A 375 6.01 25.71 -22.18
CA GLY A 375 5.21 26.16 -23.32
C GLY A 375 6.12 26.71 -24.42
N PRO A 376 5.73 26.63 -25.70
CA PRO A 376 6.51 27.25 -26.76
C PRO A 376 6.55 28.78 -26.57
N VAL A 377 7.73 29.38 -26.77
CA VAL A 377 8.11 30.79 -26.51
C VAL A 377 7.46 31.77 -27.51
N TRP A 378 6.24 31.52 -27.97
CA TRP A 378 5.59 32.33 -29.01
C TRP A 378 4.43 33.16 -28.49
N VAL A 379 4.58 33.83 -27.35
CA VAL A 379 3.86 35.09 -27.08
C VAL A 379 4.71 35.91 -26.09
N GLU A 380 5.51 36.82 -26.63
CA GLU A 380 5.97 38.03 -25.91
C GLU A 380 5.03 39.19 -26.23
#